data_AF-A0A5B8CTV5-F1
#
_entry.id   AF-A0A5B8CTV5-F1
#
_cell.length_a   1.000
_cell.length_b   1.000
_cell.length_c   1.000
_cell.angle_alpha   90.00
_cell.angle_beta   90.00
_cell.angle_gamma   90.00
#
_symmetry.space_group_name_H-M   'P 1'
#
loop_
_entity.id
_entity.type
_entity.pdbx_description
1 polymer ?
#
loop_
_entity_poly.entity_id
_entity_poly.type
_entity_poly.pdbx_seq_one_letter_code
_entity_poly.pdbx_strand_id
1 'polypeptide(L)'
;MKKISLIAALLLSSQANAALNAGDIMFTSFNADEDGLSFVTFVDIAANTTIYFSDNEWTGSAFNTGESFNQWVSSSVVTAGTVVRFADYDKATLNASTGTLSRATVSGSSNWGISNSGETVYAYLGSSASSATTFLTAITNGTFATDGSLTDTGLTAGVNAMQLTSKAGASSNPDYAEYNGVRDGLSNFTDYKAQVANVNNWNVDTVNNSASAALIPNTTAFTVAVVTPVPEADSVAMLLAGLGVLALVRRRQSL
;
A
#
# COMPACT_ATOMS: atom_id res chain seq x y z
N MET A 1 30.82 -4.20 55.07
CA MET A 1 29.51 -4.03 54.40
C MET A 1 29.78 -3.48 53.00
N LYS A 2 29.79 -4.34 51.96
CA LYS A 2 30.02 -3.91 50.57
C LYS A 2 28.66 -3.59 49.93
N LYS A 3 28.44 -2.32 49.59
CA LYS A 3 27.24 -1.88 48.86
C LYS A 3 27.46 -2.19 47.38
N ILE A 4 26.66 -3.10 46.84
CA ILE A 4 26.61 -3.38 45.40
C ILE A 4 25.56 -2.44 44.82
N SER A 5 26.00 -1.43 44.07
CA SER A 5 25.10 -0.56 43.30
C SER A 5 24.81 -1.20 41.95
N LEU A 6 23.53 -1.49 41.68
CA LEU A 6 23.05 -2.00 40.40
C LEU A 6 22.67 -0.80 39.53
N ILE A 7 23.40 -0.58 38.42
CA ILE A 7 23.05 0.42 37.42
C ILE A 7 22.15 -0.26 36.39
N ALA A 8 20.87 0.11 36.35
CA ALA A 8 19.96 -0.27 35.28
C ALA A 8 20.16 0.69 34.10
N ALA A 9 20.71 0.18 32.98
CA ALA A 9 20.77 0.92 31.73
C ALA A 9 19.40 0.84 31.04
N LEU A 10 18.67 1.96 31.01
CA LEU A 10 17.43 2.09 30.26
C LEU A 10 17.80 2.29 28.78
N LEU A 11 17.74 1.21 27.99
CA LEU A 11 17.85 1.29 26.53
C LEU A 11 16.55 1.91 25.98
N LEU A 12 16.54 3.23 25.82
CA LEU A 12 15.54 3.91 25.01
C LEU A 12 15.84 3.61 23.54
N SER A 13 15.16 2.61 22.97
CA SER A 13 15.10 2.44 21.53
C SER A 13 14.33 3.62 20.94
N SER A 14 15.03 4.63 20.43
CA SER A 14 14.42 5.57 19.50
C SER A 14 14.03 4.77 18.26
N GLN A 15 12.74 4.48 18.10
CA GLN A 15 12.22 4.03 16.81
C GLN A 15 12.44 5.19 15.85
N ALA A 16 13.48 5.12 15.02
CA ALA A 16 13.58 5.98 13.88
C ALA A 16 12.45 5.55 12.95
N ASN A 17 11.38 6.35 12.85
CA ASN A 17 10.35 6.15 11.84
C ASN A 17 11.04 6.21 10.48
N ALA A 18 11.21 5.07 9.81
CA ALA A 18 11.64 5.07 8.42
C ALA A 18 10.62 5.86 7.60
N ALA A 19 11.09 6.86 6.84
CA ALA A 19 10.22 7.61 5.94
C ALA A 19 9.70 6.65 4.85
N LEU A 20 8.40 6.74 4.55
CA LEU A 20 7.78 5.99 3.46
C LEU A 20 8.32 6.48 2.11
N ASN A 21 8.43 5.56 1.15
CA ASN A 21 8.98 5.78 -0.18
C ASN A 21 7.97 5.40 -1.28
N ALA A 22 8.35 5.67 -2.52
CA ALA A 22 7.56 5.38 -3.71
C ALA A 22 7.18 3.89 -3.81
N GLY A 23 5.88 3.62 -3.71
CA GLY A 23 5.24 2.32 -3.76
C GLY A 23 5.38 1.50 -2.48
N ASP A 24 5.62 2.13 -1.32
CA ASP A 24 5.44 1.51 0.00
C ASP A 24 3.94 1.36 0.35
N ILE A 25 3.08 2.12 -0.32
CA ILE A 25 1.63 1.89 -0.37
C ILE A 25 1.17 1.85 -1.83
N MET A 26 0.03 1.21 -2.10
CA MET A 26 -0.66 1.27 -3.40
C MET A 26 -2.16 1.26 -3.21
N PHE A 27 -2.91 1.98 -4.05
CA PHE A 27 -4.36 1.92 -4.06
C PHE A 27 -4.85 0.49 -4.41
N THR A 28 -5.93 0.06 -3.77
CA THR A 28 -6.61 -1.22 -3.99
C THR A 28 -8.08 -1.06 -4.38
N SER A 29 -8.63 0.15 -4.27
CA SER A 29 -9.92 0.49 -4.85
C SER A 29 -10.04 1.98 -5.16
N PHE A 30 -10.92 2.29 -6.10
CA PHE A 30 -11.37 3.61 -6.50
C PHE A 30 -12.88 3.52 -6.76
N ASN A 31 -13.67 4.45 -6.22
CA ASN A 31 -15.10 4.52 -6.42
C ASN A 31 -15.52 6.00 -6.50
N ALA A 32 -15.80 6.51 -7.69
CA ALA A 32 -16.20 7.90 -7.88
C ALA A 32 -17.67 8.16 -7.50
N ASP A 33 -18.54 7.14 -7.51
CA ASP A 33 -19.93 7.28 -7.02
C ASP A 33 -20.00 7.49 -5.49
N GLU A 34 -19.18 6.74 -4.73
CA GLU A 34 -19.09 6.85 -3.26
C GLU A 34 -18.16 7.98 -2.81
N ASP A 35 -17.26 8.43 -3.70
CA ASP A 35 -16.03 9.10 -3.32
C ASP A 35 -15.25 8.21 -2.33
N GLY A 36 -14.94 6.99 -2.75
CA GLY A 36 -14.33 5.94 -1.92
C GLY A 36 -12.96 5.52 -2.43
N LEU A 37 -12.00 5.34 -1.51
CA LEU A 37 -10.65 4.89 -1.82
C LEU A 37 -10.21 3.80 -0.84
N SER A 38 -9.33 2.90 -1.26
CA SER A 38 -8.57 2.08 -0.32
C SER A 38 -7.14 1.92 -0.78
N PHE A 39 -6.21 1.73 0.16
CA PHE A 39 -4.82 1.42 -0.14
C PHE A 39 -4.30 0.30 0.76
N VAL A 40 -3.41 -0.50 0.22
CA VAL A 40 -2.58 -1.44 0.97
C VAL A 40 -1.23 -0.80 1.29
N THR A 41 -0.66 -1.13 2.44
CA THR A 41 0.76 -0.87 2.73
C THR A 41 1.60 -2.14 2.62
N PHE A 42 2.80 -2.03 2.04
CA PHE A 42 3.75 -3.15 1.89
C PHE A 42 4.89 -3.12 2.92
N VAL A 43 4.89 -2.11 3.77
CA VAL A 43 5.82 -1.90 4.88
C VAL A 43 5.02 -1.51 6.12
N ASP A 44 5.65 -1.50 7.29
CA ASP A 44 4.99 -0.97 8.48
C ASP A 44 4.93 0.56 8.41
N ILE A 45 3.72 1.13 8.52
CA ILE A 45 3.53 2.56 8.71
C ILE A 45 3.54 2.82 10.21
N ALA A 46 4.49 3.61 10.68
CA ALA A 46 4.60 3.93 12.09
C ALA A 46 3.40 4.75 12.60
N ALA A 47 3.14 4.70 13.90
CA ALA A 47 2.08 5.49 14.54
C ALA A 47 2.30 7.00 14.34
N ASN A 48 1.20 7.76 14.26
CA ASN A 48 1.16 9.20 14.04
C ASN A 48 1.82 9.66 12.72
N THR A 49 1.82 8.80 11.70
CA THR A 49 2.27 9.16 10.36
C THR A 49 1.14 9.86 9.63
N THR A 50 1.42 11.02 9.02
CA THR A 50 0.47 11.73 8.17
C THR A 50 0.78 11.43 6.70
N ILE A 51 -0.23 10.98 5.96
CA ILE A 51 -0.19 10.85 4.49
C ILE A 51 -1.26 11.80 3.92
N TYR A 52 -0.86 12.61 2.96
CA TYR A 52 -1.76 13.52 2.24
C TYR A 52 -2.28 12.87 0.97
N PHE A 53 -3.51 13.25 0.61
CA PHE A 53 -4.20 12.79 -0.59
C PHE A 53 -4.77 14.00 -1.33
N SER A 54 -4.58 14.05 -2.63
CA SER A 54 -5.07 15.15 -3.48
C SER A 54 -5.39 14.63 -4.88
N ASP A 55 -6.49 15.11 -5.41
CA ASP A 55 -6.94 15.01 -6.80
C ASP A 55 -6.61 16.26 -7.64
N ASN A 56 -6.17 17.37 -7.02
CA ASN A 56 -5.53 18.45 -7.78
C ASN A 56 -4.43 17.87 -8.68
N GLU A 57 -4.40 18.24 -9.95
CA GLU A 57 -3.48 17.67 -10.91
C GLU A 57 -2.04 18.12 -10.63
N TRP A 58 -1.12 17.16 -10.61
CA TRP A 58 0.31 17.43 -10.51
C TRP A 58 0.86 17.92 -11.85
N THR A 59 1.51 19.07 -11.83
CA THR A 59 2.08 19.72 -13.02
C THR A 59 3.52 19.29 -13.35
N GLY A 60 4.11 18.42 -12.52
CA GLY A 60 5.53 18.08 -12.55
C GLY A 60 6.35 18.81 -11.48
N SER A 61 5.81 19.86 -10.84
CA SER A 61 6.53 20.59 -9.78
C SER A 61 5.67 21.08 -8.62
N ALA A 62 4.36 21.26 -8.86
CA ALA A 62 3.38 21.61 -7.84
C ALA A 62 2.00 21.06 -8.24
N PHE A 63 1.12 20.92 -7.24
CA PHE A 63 -0.31 20.77 -7.51
C PHE A 63 -0.88 22.07 -8.06
N ASN A 64 -1.83 21.96 -8.99
CA ASN A 64 -2.64 23.10 -9.41
C ASN A 64 -3.70 23.44 -8.34
N THR A 65 -4.77 24.12 -8.76
CA THR A 65 -5.89 24.51 -7.90
C THR A 65 -7.21 24.18 -8.57
N GLY A 66 -8.25 23.93 -7.79
CA GLY A 66 -9.61 23.67 -8.26
C GLY A 66 -10.29 22.62 -7.39
N GLU A 67 -9.48 21.67 -6.93
CA GLU A 67 -9.87 20.55 -6.09
C GLU A 67 -9.41 20.73 -4.63
N SER A 68 -9.28 19.64 -3.88
CA SER A 68 -8.99 19.70 -2.44
C SER A 68 -7.88 18.74 -1.98
N PHE A 69 -7.58 18.85 -0.70
CA PHE A 69 -6.54 18.07 -0.04
C PHE A 69 -7.13 17.39 1.19
N ASN A 70 -7.09 16.07 1.22
CA ASN A 70 -7.38 15.30 2.43
C ASN A 70 -6.08 14.81 3.07
N GLN A 71 -6.15 14.46 4.35
CA GLN A 71 -5.05 13.87 5.09
C GLN A 71 -5.54 12.72 5.95
N TRP A 72 -4.73 11.67 6.02
CA TRP A 72 -4.93 10.55 6.93
C TRP A 72 -3.79 10.47 7.94
N VAL A 73 -4.13 10.26 9.21
CA VAL A 73 -3.16 10.10 10.29
C VAL A 73 -3.33 8.72 10.93
N SER A 74 -2.26 7.92 10.96
CA SER A 74 -2.27 6.64 11.66
C SER A 74 -2.32 6.85 13.18
N SER A 75 -3.22 6.16 13.89
CA SER A 75 -3.31 6.25 15.36
C SER A 75 -2.34 5.28 16.08
N SER A 76 -1.96 4.21 15.39
CA SER A 76 -1.03 3.18 15.84
C SER A 76 -0.16 2.73 14.66
N VAL A 77 0.79 1.83 14.92
CA VAL A 77 1.48 1.15 13.81
C VAL A 77 0.45 0.43 12.96
N VAL A 78 0.52 0.63 11.63
CA VAL A 78 -0.25 -0.10 10.63
C VAL A 78 0.71 -1.06 9.95
N THR A 79 0.55 -2.35 10.21
CA THR A 79 1.50 -3.37 9.76
C THR A 79 1.41 -3.57 8.25
N ALA A 80 2.53 -3.98 7.64
CA ALA A 80 2.58 -4.41 6.26
C ALA A 80 1.47 -5.42 5.95
N GLY A 81 0.84 -5.24 4.78
CA GLY A 81 -0.31 -5.99 4.30
C GLY A 81 -1.68 -5.42 4.69
N THR A 82 -1.75 -4.47 5.63
CA THR A 82 -3.02 -3.86 6.02
C THR A 82 -3.62 -3.06 4.87
N VAL A 83 -4.93 -3.21 4.65
CA VAL A 83 -5.71 -2.38 3.74
C VAL A 83 -6.49 -1.34 4.54
N VAL A 84 -6.23 -0.08 4.28
CA VAL A 84 -6.95 1.06 4.86
C VAL A 84 -7.99 1.52 3.85
N ARG A 85 -9.25 1.64 4.29
CA ARG A 85 -10.35 2.16 3.47
C ARG A 85 -10.73 3.55 3.94
N PHE A 86 -10.98 4.42 2.97
CA PHE A 86 -11.67 5.69 3.11
C PHE A 86 -13.06 5.57 2.49
N ALA A 87 -14.07 5.99 3.26
CA ALA A 87 -15.45 6.11 2.81
C ALA A 87 -15.93 7.53 3.12
N ASP A 88 -16.97 7.98 2.40
CA ASP A 88 -17.54 9.32 2.57
C ASP A 88 -16.49 10.43 2.41
N TYR A 89 -15.55 10.29 1.45
CA TYR A 89 -14.34 11.13 1.31
C TYR A 89 -14.68 12.60 1.02
N ASP A 90 -15.83 12.86 0.39
CA ASP A 90 -16.35 14.18 0.05
C ASP A 90 -17.35 14.73 1.09
N LYS A 91 -17.85 13.89 2.01
CA LYS A 91 -18.92 14.26 2.94
C LYS A 91 -18.39 15.09 4.11
N ALA A 92 -19.31 15.57 4.95
CA ALA A 92 -18.98 16.35 6.15
C ALA A 92 -18.36 15.49 7.27
N THR A 93 -18.66 14.20 7.30
CA THR A 93 -18.09 13.23 8.24
C THR A 93 -17.36 12.18 7.42
N LEU A 94 -16.03 12.30 7.40
CA LEU A 94 -15.15 11.41 6.67
C LEU A 94 -14.87 10.16 7.51
N ASN A 95 -14.75 9.01 6.88
CA ASN A 95 -14.55 7.73 7.56
C ASN A 95 -13.28 7.04 7.07
N ALA A 96 -12.53 6.49 8.03
CA ALA A 96 -11.41 5.59 7.76
C ALA A 96 -11.55 4.30 8.56
N SER A 97 -11.18 3.14 7.98
CA SER A 97 -11.24 1.85 8.69
C SER A 97 -10.27 1.77 9.88
N THR A 98 -9.19 2.55 9.84
CA THR A 98 -8.23 2.76 10.92
C THR A 98 -7.58 4.13 10.76
N GLY A 99 -7.03 4.68 11.84
CA GLY A 99 -6.55 6.07 11.86
C GLY A 99 -7.67 7.09 11.66
N THR A 100 -7.29 8.32 11.34
CA THR A 100 -8.23 9.44 11.17
C THR A 100 -8.06 10.07 9.81
N LEU A 101 -9.11 10.05 8.99
CA LEU A 101 -9.20 10.82 7.76
C LEU A 101 -9.83 12.19 8.06
N SER A 102 -9.27 13.26 7.50
CA SER A 102 -9.76 14.62 7.68
C SER A 102 -9.35 15.51 6.51
N ARG A 103 -10.03 16.64 6.38
CA ARG A 103 -9.71 17.67 5.38
C ARG A 103 -8.46 18.43 5.78
N ALA A 104 -7.49 18.56 4.89
CA ALA A 104 -6.37 19.47 5.10
C ALA A 104 -6.80 20.91 4.79
N THR A 105 -6.29 21.87 5.56
CA THR A 105 -6.65 23.27 5.38
C THR A 105 -5.73 23.93 4.36
N VAL A 106 -6.19 24.03 3.11
CA VAL A 106 -5.52 24.77 2.03
C VAL A 106 -6.51 25.76 1.42
N SER A 107 -6.05 26.99 1.16
CA SER A 107 -6.90 28.02 0.57
C SER A 107 -7.35 27.60 -0.83
N GLY A 108 -8.64 27.73 -1.12
CA GLY A 108 -9.22 27.34 -2.41
C GLY A 108 -9.73 25.90 -2.48
N SER A 109 -9.51 25.08 -1.45
CA SER A 109 -10.08 23.73 -1.38
C SER A 109 -11.59 23.76 -1.11
N SER A 110 -12.37 23.61 -2.17
CA SER A 110 -13.84 23.62 -2.11
C SER A 110 -14.51 22.43 -2.78
N ASN A 111 -13.84 21.74 -3.71
CA ASN A 111 -14.35 20.52 -4.34
C ASN A 111 -13.68 19.30 -3.70
N TRP A 112 -14.46 18.42 -3.08
CA TRP A 112 -13.95 17.30 -2.27
C TRP A 112 -14.29 15.93 -2.87
N GLY A 113 -15.05 15.93 -3.95
CA GLY A 113 -15.49 14.72 -4.64
C GLY A 113 -14.57 14.39 -5.79
N ILE A 114 -14.49 13.10 -6.09
CA ILE A 114 -13.71 12.52 -7.17
C ILE A 114 -14.68 12.29 -8.33
N SER A 115 -14.47 12.98 -9.45
CA SER A 115 -15.28 12.79 -10.65
C SER A 115 -15.16 11.38 -11.23
N ASN A 116 -16.20 10.95 -11.96
CA ASN A 116 -16.22 9.69 -12.67
C ASN A 116 -15.35 9.68 -13.95
N SER A 117 -14.66 10.77 -14.26
CA SER A 117 -13.77 10.87 -15.40
C SER A 117 -12.64 11.87 -15.19
N GLY A 118 -11.43 11.53 -15.64
CA GLY A 118 -10.33 12.50 -15.74
C GLY A 118 -9.72 12.90 -14.40
N GLU A 119 -9.83 12.05 -13.39
CA GLU A 119 -9.27 12.28 -12.05
C GLU A 119 -7.97 11.53 -11.87
N THR A 120 -7.07 12.13 -11.09
CA THR A 120 -5.87 11.45 -10.57
C THR A 120 -5.68 11.75 -9.10
N VAL A 121 -5.85 10.74 -8.24
CA VAL A 121 -5.55 10.88 -6.81
C VAL A 121 -4.11 10.47 -6.53
N TYR A 122 -3.35 11.37 -5.91
CA TYR A 122 -2.00 11.13 -5.42
C TYR A 122 -2.01 10.89 -3.91
N ALA A 123 -1.20 9.95 -3.44
CA ALA A 123 -0.88 9.79 -2.03
C ALA A 123 0.59 10.12 -1.79
N TYR A 124 0.89 10.99 -0.83
CA TYR A 124 2.24 11.53 -0.66
C TYR A 124 2.53 11.98 0.78
N LEU A 125 3.82 12.08 1.09
CA LEU A 125 4.33 12.84 2.22
C LEU A 125 4.62 14.27 1.78
N GLY A 126 4.49 15.22 2.69
CA GLY A 126 4.78 16.63 2.44
C GLY A 126 5.08 17.39 3.72
N SER A 127 5.75 18.54 3.58
CA SER A 127 5.88 19.51 4.68
C SER A 127 4.55 20.20 4.99
N SER A 128 3.65 20.22 4.02
CA SER A 128 2.24 20.57 4.13
C SER A 128 1.44 19.83 3.05
N ALA A 129 0.11 19.90 3.10
CA ALA A 129 -0.74 19.29 2.09
C ALA A 129 -0.44 19.80 0.67
N SER A 130 -0.15 21.09 0.47
CA SER A 130 0.16 21.63 -0.86
C SER A 130 1.66 21.60 -1.22
N SER A 131 2.50 20.91 -0.44
CA SER A 131 3.95 20.85 -0.65
C SER A 131 4.46 19.41 -0.52
N ALA A 132 4.20 18.62 -1.56
CA ALA A 132 4.65 17.24 -1.65
C ALA A 132 6.18 17.15 -1.63
N THR A 133 6.72 16.22 -0.83
CA THR A 133 8.15 15.90 -0.76
C THR A 133 8.44 14.48 -1.24
N THR A 134 7.48 13.56 -1.12
CA THR A 134 7.66 12.16 -1.53
C THR A 134 6.32 11.59 -1.95
N PHE A 135 6.17 11.25 -3.23
CA PHE A 135 4.99 10.55 -3.70
C PHE A 135 5.10 9.06 -3.37
N LEU A 136 4.04 8.52 -2.80
CA LEU A 136 3.96 7.13 -2.40
C LEU A 136 3.24 6.29 -3.45
N THR A 137 2.14 6.79 -4.01
CA THR A 137 1.43 6.14 -5.12
C THR A 137 0.47 7.13 -5.78
N ALA A 138 -0.11 6.75 -6.91
CA ALA A 138 -1.20 7.48 -7.56
C ALA A 138 -2.18 6.50 -8.22
N ILE A 139 -3.43 6.91 -8.40
CA ILE A 139 -4.43 6.18 -9.19
C ILE A 139 -5.21 7.18 -10.06
N THR A 140 -5.45 6.82 -11.32
CA THR A 140 -6.22 7.65 -12.25
C THR A 140 -7.31 6.86 -12.96
N ASN A 141 -8.49 7.47 -13.09
CA ASN A 141 -9.54 7.03 -14.02
C ASN A 141 -9.51 7.79 -15.36
N GLY A 142 -8.49 8.62 -15.58
CA GLY A 142 -8.12 9.16 -16.88
C GLY A 142 -6.79 8.55 -17.34
N THR A 143 -5.87 9.43 -17.73
CA THR A 143 -4.51 9.09 -18.12
C THR A 143 -3.51 10.00 -17.44
N PHE A 144 -2.36 9.45 -17.02
CA PHE A 144 -1.30 10.29 -16.44
C PHE A 144 -0.66 11.28 -17.43
N ALA A 145 -1.00 11.20 -18.72
CA ALA A 145 -0.54 12.12 -19.74
C ALA A 145 -1.37 13.42 -19.79
N THR A 146 -2.60 13.41 -19.28
CA THR A 146 -3.55 14.52 -19.42
C THR A 146 -4.14 14.94 -18.08
N ASP A 147 -4.44 13.97 -17.22
CA ASP A 147 -5.30 14.14 -16.06
C ASP A 147 -4.50 14.15 -14.73
N GLY A 148 -3.17 14.24 -14.83
CA GLY A 148 -2.25 14.25 -13.70
C GLY A 148 -0.89 13.66 -14.06
N SER A 149 0.16 14.49 -14.10
CA SER A 149 1.49 14.04 -14.50
C SER A 149 2.17 13.17 -13.42
N LEU A 150 3.04 12.24 -13.84
CA LEU A 150 3.99 11.55 -12.95
C LEU A 150 5.39 12.17 -12.98
N THR A 151 5.62 13.24 -13.73
CA THR A 151 6.92 13.92 -13.81
C THR A 151 7.43 14.32 -12.42
N ASP A 152 8.69 14.01 -12.14
CA ASP A 152 9.38 14.32 -10.87
C ASP A 152 8.73 13.76 -9.61
N THR A 153 7.81 12.80 -9.73
CA THR A 153 7.18 12.13 -8.58
C THR A 153 7.97 10.91 -8.10
N GLY A 154 8.83 10.33 -8.95
CA GLY A 154 9.43 9.01 -8.71
C GLY A 154 8.46 7.84 -8.90
N LEU A 155 7.24 8.10 -9.38
CA LEU A 155 6.25 7.09 -9.73
C LEU A 155 6.36 6.67 -11.21
N THR A 156 5.90 5.47 -11.51
CA THR A 156 5.84 4.89 -12.84
C THR A 156 4.49 4.16 -13.00
N ALA A 157 3.76 4.51 -14.05
CA ALA A 157 2.49 3.89 -14.39
C ALA A 157 2.65 2.38 -14.58
N GLY A 158 1.76 1.59 -13.97
CA GLY A 158 1.80 0.12 -14.01
C GLY A 158 2.90 -0.50 -13.13
N VAL A 159 3.54 0.28 -12.25
CA VAL A 159 4.53 -0.21 -11.28
C VAL A 159 4.18 0.19 -9.85
N ASN A 160 4.00 1.49 -9.60
CA ASN A 160 3.60 2.05 -8.29
C ASN A 160 2.57 3.17 -8.44
N ALA A 161 2.03 3.37 -9.65
CA ALA A 161 0.89 4.22 -9.95
C ALA A 161 -0.07 3.48 -10.91
N MET A 162 -1.37 3.54 -10.64
CA MET A 162 -2.39 2.77 -11.35
C MET A 162 -3.14 3.63 -12.36
N GLN A 163 -3.13 3.23 -13.64
CA GLN A 163 -3.95 3.84 -14.69
C GLN A 163 -5.06 2.85 -15.09
N LEU A 164 -6.29 3.12 -14.64
CA LEU A 164 -7.42 2.20 -14.81
C LEU A 164 -7.86 2.07 -16.28
N THR A 165 -7.69 3.15 -17.07
CA THR A 165 -7.96 3.15 -18.51
C THR A 165 -7.08 2.18 -19.31
N SER A 166 -5.95 1.72 -18.76
CA SER A 166 -5.15 0.65 -19.38
C SER A 166 -5.88 -0.70 -19.42
N LYS A 167 -6.87 -0.92 -18.54
CA LYS A 167 -7.75 -2.09 -18.54
C LYS A 167 -9.06 -1.84 -19.28
N ALA A 168 -9.69 -0.70 -19.02
CA ALA A 168 -11.02 -0.38 -19.55
C ALA A 168 -11.02 0.19 -20.97
N GLY A 169 -9.84 0.61 -21.48
CA GLY A 169 -9.66 1.28 -22.77
C GLY A 169 -9.46 2.78 -22.59
N ALA A 170 -8.60 3.39 -23.41
CA ALA A 170 -8.16 4.79 -23.24
C ALA A 170 -9.29 5.84 -23.37
N SER A 171 -10.41 5.50 -23.99
CA SER A 171 -11.60 6.38 -24.11
C SER A 171 -12.72 6.06 -23.13
N SER A 172 -12.46 5.19 -22.15
CA SER A 172 -13.41 4.85 -21.09
C SER A 172 -13.25 5.77 -19.89
N ASN A 173 -14.28 5.80 -19.04
CA ASN A 173 -14.29 6.56 -17.80
C ASN A 173 -14.52 5.57 -16.64
N PRO A 174 -13.46 4.88 -16.15
CA PRO A 174 -13.55 4.04 -14.97
C PRO A 174 -14.18 4.79 -13.79
N ASP A 175 -15.33 4.31 -13.38
CA ASP A 175 -16.12 4.91 -12.31
C ASP A 175 -15.88 4.16 -10.99
N TYR A 176 -15.77 2.83 -11.10
CA TYR A 176 -15.34 1.94 -10.02
C TYR A 176 -14.19 1.07 -10.49
N ALA A 177 -13.22 0.83 -9.60
CA ALA A 177 -12.22 -0.19 -9.79
C ALA A 177 -11.80 -0.81 -8.46
N GLU A 178 -11.52 -2.10 -8.49
CA GLU A 178 -11.09 -2.84 -7.32
C GLU A 178 -10.07 -3.93 -7.67
N TYR A 179 -9.02 -4.03 -6.87
CA TYR A 179 -8.06 -5.12 -6.94
C TYR A 179 -8.70 -6.46 -6.51
N ASN A 180 -8.72 -7.40 -7.45
CA ASN A 180 -9.30 -8.74 -7.35
C ASN A 180 -8.24 -9.85 -7.52
N GLY A 181 -6.96 -9.53 -7.39
CA GLY A 181 -5.89 -10.52 -7.42
C GLY A 181 -5.64 -11.19 -6.05
N VAL A 182 -4.59 -12.01 -5.99
CA VAL A 182 -4.20 -12.74 -4.78
C VAL A 182 -3.80 -11.78 -3.65
N ARG A 183 -4.17 -12.15 -2.41
CA ARG A 183 -3.83 -11.44 -1.16
C ARG A 183 -3.16 -12.35 -0.14
N ASP A 184 -3.00 -13.63 -0.44
CA ASP A 184 -2.30 -14.61 0.37
C ASP A 184 -1.42 -15.53 -0.49
N GLY A 185 -0.53 -16.28 0.17
CA GLY A 185 0.29 -17.30 -0.46
C GLY A 185 1.57 -16.84 -1.15
N LEU A 186 1.85 -15.54 -1.30
CA LEU A 186 3.13 -15.05 -1.82
C LEU A 186 4.20 -14.94 -0.72
N SER A 187 5.47 -15.03 -1.12
CA SER A 187 6.60 -15.15 -0.20
C SER A 187 7.02 -13.83 0.45
N ASN A 188 6.69 -12.69 -0.16
CA ASN A 188 7.01 -11.36 0.36
C ASN A 188 6.03 -10.29 -0.16
N PHE A 189 6.00 -9.11 0.49
CA PHE A 189 5.09 -8.02 0.09
C PHE A 189 5.43 -7.36 -1.26
N THR A 190 6.69 -7.40 -1.69
CA THR A 190 7.09 -6.92 -3.03
C THR A 190 6.43 -7.74 -4.14
N ASP A 191 6.23 -9.04 -3.94
CA ASP A 191 5.52 -9.88 -4.91
C ASP A 191 4.05 -9.43 -5.07
N TYR A 192 3.39 -9.02 -3.98
CA TYR A 192 2.04 -8.43 -4.05
C TYR A 192 2.02 -7.07 -4.74
N LYS A 193 3.05 -6.24 -4.56
CA LYS A 193 3.16 -4.96 -5.28
C LYS A 193 3.07 -5.17 -6.79
N ALA A 194 3.77 -6.18 -7.33
CA ALA A 194 3.68 -6.54 -8.75
C ALA A 194 2.28 -7.04 -9.14
N GLN A 195 1.56 -7.74 -8.26
CA GLN A 195 0.19 -8.16 -8.52
C GLN A 195 -0.79 -7.00 -8.52
N VAL A 196 -0.69 -6.06 -7.57
CA VAL A 196 -1.53 -4.85 -7.51
C VAL A 196 -1.24 -3.95 -8.72
N ALA A 197 0.02 -3.82 -9.13
CA ALA A 197 0.42 -3.04 -10.30
C ALA A 197 -0.11 -3.61 -11.64
N ASN A 198 -0.39 -4.91 -11.69
CA ASN A 198 -0.94 -5.56 -12.87
C ASN A 198 -2.44 -5.26 -13.00
N VAL A 199 -2.80 -4.35 -13.92
CA VAL A 199 -4.19 -3.93 -14.15
C VAL A 199 -5.13 -5.08 -14.56
N ASN A 200 -4.60 -6.23 -15.00
CA ASN A 200 -5.43 -7.40 -15.28
C ASN A 200 -5.97 -8.10 -14.03
N ASN A 201 -5.39 -7.81 -12.86
CA ASN A 201 -5.88 -8.27 -11.57
C ASN A 201 -6.94 -7.32 -10.99
N TRP A 202 -7.46 -6.38 -11.79
CA TRP A 202 -8.49 -5.44 -11.37
C TRP A 202 -9.81 -5.69 -12.09
N ASN A 203 -10.90 -5.59 -11.32
CA ASN A 203 -12.23 -5.41 -11.87
C ASN A 203 -12.44 -3.90 -12.08
N VAL A 204 -12.96 -3.52 -13.23
CA VAL A 204 -13.22 -2.11 -13.58
C VAL A 204 -14.63 -2.01 -14.13
N ASP A 205 -15.39 -1.07 -13.57
CA ASP A 205 -16.69 -0.65 -14.06
C ASP A 205 -16.56 0.76 -14.65
N THR A 206 -17.18 0.98 -15.79
CA THR A 206 -17.14 2.25 -16.51
C THR A 206 -18.53 2.88 -16.62
N VAL A 207 -19.52 2.31 -15.95
CA VAL A 207 -20.90 2.78 -15.98
C VAL A 207 -21.17 3.56 -14.71
N ASN A 208 -21.39 4.87 -14.89
CA ASN A 208 -21.79 5.78 -13.81
C ASN A 208 -23.06 5.27 -13.09
N ASN A 209 -23.04 5.25 -11.76
CA ASN A 209 -24.16 4.84 -10.92
C ASN A 209 -24.69 3.43 -11.25
N SER A 210 -23.77 2.49 -11.47
CA SER A 210 -24.08 1.08 -11.66
C SER A 210 -24.38 0.37 -10.33
N ALA A 211 -24.45 -0.97 -10.34
CA ALA A 211 -24.48 -1.74 -9.10
C ALA A 211 -23.20 -1.57 -8.25
N SER A 212 -22.11 -1.07 -8.84
CA SER A 212 -20.82 -0.85 -8.18
C SER A 212 -20.80 0.40 -7.30
N ALA A 213 -21.73 1.34 -7.51
CA ALA A 213 -21.82 2.60 -6.77
C ALA A 213 -21.80 2.41 -5.25
N ALA A 214 -22.52 1.40 -4.75
CA ALA A 214 -22.65 1.10 -3.34
C ALA A 214 -21.79 -0.09 -2.87
N LEU A 215 -20.87 -0.59 -3.72
CA LEU A 215 -20.03 -1.72 -3.35
C LEU A 215 -19.01 -1.32 -2.28
N ILE A 216 -18.94 -2.13 -1.24
CA ILE A 216 -17.92 -2.05 -0.22
C ILE A 216 -16.69 -2.82 -0.74
N PRO A 217 -15.56 -2.16 -1.10
CA PRO A 217 -14.35 -2.85 -1.52
C PRO A 217 -13.82 -3.82 -0.47
N ASN A 218 -13.15 -4.86 -0.95
CA ASN A 218 -12.47 -5.90 -0.22
C ASN A 218 -11.25 -5.33 0.51
N THR A 219 -11.40 -5.21 1.82
CA THR A 219 -10.38 -4.73 2.76
C THR A 219 -9.60 -5.87 3.43
N THR A 220 -9.68 -7.09 2.89
CA THR A 220 -8.89 -8.22 3.40
C THR A 220 -7.40 -7.91 3.32
N ALA A 221 -6.70 -8.07 4.43
CA ALA A 221 -5.27 -7.83 4.52
C ALA A 221 -4.48 -8.81 3.64
N PHE A 222 -3.37 -8.32 3.11
CA PHE A 222 -2.40 -9.15 2.41
C PHE A 222 -1.54 -9.89 3.43
N THR A 223 -1.30 -11.18 3.20
CA THR A 223 -0.53 -12.03 4.11
C THR A 223 0.59 -12.74 3.37
N VAL A 224 1.80 -12.72 3.91
CA VAL A 224 2.91 -13.49 3.34
C VAL A 224 2.84 -14.93 3.83
N ALA A 225 3.21 -15.87 2.96
CA ALA A 225 3.27 -17.28 3.33
C ALA A 225 4.25 -17.47 4.50
N VAL A 226 3.79 -18.17 5.55
CA VAL A 226 4.65 -18.52 6.66
C VAL A 226 5.71 -19.49 6.14
N VAL A 227 6.98 -19.08 6.17
CA VAL A 227 8.09 -20.02 5.95
C VAL A 227 8.10 -20.95 7.16
N THR A 228 7.49 -22.13 7.03
CA THR A 228 7.66 -23.17 8.04
C THR A 228 9.13 -23.57 7.99
N PRO A 229 9.90 -23.41 9.09
CA PRO A 229 11.28 -23.88 9.10
C PRO A 229 11.28 -25.36 8.73
N VAL A 230 12.10 -25.73 7.75
CA VAL A 230 12.35 -27.14 7.45
C VAL A 230 12.84 -27.76 8.75
N PRO A 231 12.20 -28.83 9.27
CA PRO A 231 12.71 -29.51 10.44
C PRO A 231 14.17 -29.88 10.17
N GLU A 232 15.08 -29.39 11.01
CA GLU A 232 16.48 -29.76 10.89
C GLU A 232 16.54 -31.29 10.98
N ALA A 233 17.13 -31.95 9.98
CA ALA A 233 17.31 -33.39 10.06
C ALA A 233 18.13 -33.68 11.31
N ASP A 234 17.55 -34.44 12.25
CA ASP A 234 18.18 -34.78 13.53
C ASP A 234 19.64 -35.15 13.26
N SER A 235 20.59 -34.32 13.70
CA SER A 235 22.01 -34.45 13.31
C SER A 235 22.56 -35.83 13.71
N VAL A 236 21.94 -36.43 14.74
CA VAL A 236 22.16 -37.79 15.24
C VAL A 236 21.69 -38.85 14.24
N ALA A 237 20.53 -38.70 13.61
CA ALA A 237 20.02 -39.63 12.61
C ALA A 237 20.88 -39.64 11.33
N MET A 238 21.34 -38.47 10.90
CA MET A 238 22.26 -38.33 9.77
C MET A 238 23.66 -38.90 10.07
N LEU A 239 24.16 -38.70 11.30
CA LEU A 239 25.43 -39.26 11.75
C LEU A 239 25.35 -40.80 11.89
N LEU A 240 24.27 -41.34 12.44
CA LEU A 240 24.04 -42.79 12.54
C LEU A 240 23.90 -43.44 11.16
N ALA A 241 23.17 -42.81 10.24
CA ALA A 241 23.07 -43.28 8.86
C ALA A 241 24.44 -43.27 8.16
N GLY A 242 25.23 -42.21 8.34
CA GLY A 242 26.59 -42.13 7.83
C GLY A 242 27.50 -43.23 8.38
N LEU A 243 27.49 -43.46 9.70
CA LEU A 243 28.27 -44.51 10.36
C LEU A 243 27.84 -45.92 9.92
N GLY A 244 26.54 -46.15 9.72
CA GLY A 244 26.01 -47.42 9.22
C GLY A 244 26.46 -47.74 7.80
N VAL A 245 26.47 -46.75 6.91
CA VAL A 245 26.98 -46.90 5.53
C VAL A 245 28.49 -47.19 5.52
N LEU A 246 29.27 -46.50 6.35
CA LEU A 246 30.70 -46.76 6.50
C LEU A 246 31.00 -48.17 7.02
N ALA A 247 30.21 -48.69 7.97
CA ALA A 247 30.34 -50.06 8.46
C ALA A 247 30.02 -51.11 7.38
N LEU A 248 28.99 -50.86 6.55
CA LEU A 248 28.61 -51.72 5.42
C LEU A 248 29.67 -51.74 4.31
N VAL A 249 30.27 -50.59 4.00
CA VAL A 249 31.36 -50.48 3.02
C VAL A 249 32.62 -51.22 3.50
N ARG A 250 32.97 -51.06 4.78
CA ARG A 250 34.16 -51.73 5.36
C ARG A 250 34.01 -53.25 5.42
N ARG A 251 32.79 -53.77 5.64
CA ARG A 251 32.50 -55.22 5.67
C ARG A 251 32.54 -55.88 4.28
N ARG A 252 32.37 -55.10 3.21
CA ARG A 252 32.46 -55.59 1.82
C ARG A 252 33.90 -55.70 1.29
N GLN A 253 34.87 -55.03 1.91
CA GLN A 253 36.28 -55.07 1.50
C GLN A 253 37.10 -56.17 2.20
N SER A 254 36.47 -56.91 3.13
CA SER A 254 37.13 -57.95 3.96
C SER A 254 36.66 -59.37 3.63
N LEU A 255 36.09 -59.59 2.43
CA LEU A 255 35.81 -60.90 1.82
C LEU A 255 36.62 -61.03 0.55
#